data_AF-A0AB34ILB0-F1
#
_entry.id   AF-A0AB34ILB0-F1
#
_cell.length_a   1.000
_cell.length_b   1.000
_cell.length_c   1.000
_cell.angle_alpha   90.00
_cell.angle_beta   90.00
_cell.angle_gamma   90.00
#
_symmetry.space_group_name_H-M   'P 1'
#
loop_
_entity.id
_entity.type
_entity.pdbx_description
1 polymer ?
#
loop_
_entity_poly.entity_id
_entity_poly.type
_entity_poly.pdbx_seq_one_letter_code
_entity_poly.pdbx_strand_id
1 'polypeptide(L)'
;MLAALRQRITQRALHPAARQMSSYTERMEKTGRPVSPHVFIYRFPTIAISSIMMRISGVVLTVGTTGIAYSALLSGSQATTDLMTDIGNSSVGAVAKFAVAYPLVYHMFGAARHAVWDLTAKGFTNQQMLQSSYAIAGASTVLSLAIAVASLPPSKSEKK
;
A
#
# COMPACT_ATOMS: atom_id res chain seq x y z
N MET A 1 11.34 25.07 -31.29
CA MET A 1 10.58 26.30 -31.66
C MET A 1 9.10 26.21 -31.32
N LEU A 2 8.37 25.16 -31.75
CA LEU A 2 6.94 24.98 -31.47
C LEU A 2 6.58 24.80 -29.98
N ALA A 3 7.40 24.09 -29.19
CA ALA A 3 7.17 23.91 -27.75
C ALA A 3 7.24 25.24 -26.96
N ALA A 4 8.20 26.09 -27.30
CA ALA A 4 8.36 27.42 -26.72
C ALA A 4 7.22 28.36 -27.15
N LEU A 5 6.74 28.26 -28.39
CA LEU A 5 5.59 29.01 -28.87
C LEU A 5 4.30 28.59 -28.17
N ARG A 6 4.10 27.27 -27.98
CA ARG A 6 2.96 26.70 -27.23
C ARG A 6 2.97 27.15 -25.78
N GLN A 7 4.12 27.08 -25.10
CA GLN A 7 4.27 27.61 -23.74
C GLN A 7 3.97 29.11 -23.65
N ARG A 8 4.44 29.92 -24.61
CA ARG A 8 4.17 31.37 -24.66
C ARG A 8 2.69 31.68 -24.87
N ILE A 9 1.98 30.90 -25.70
CA ILE A 9 0.54 31.05 -25.94
C ILE A 9 -0.24 30.65 -24.68
N THR A 10 0.09 29.52 -24.06
CA THR A 10 -0.53 29.07 -22.80
C THR A 10 -0.31 30.07 -21.67
N GLN A 11 0.88 30.65 -21.56
CA GLN A 11 1.16 31.68 -20.56
C GLN A 11 0.47 33.03 -20.86
N ARG A 12 0.29 33.39 -22.14
CA ARG A 12 -0.48 34.59 -22.54
C ARG A 12 -1.98 34.45 -22.27
N ALA A 13 -2.52 33.24 -22.30
CA ALA A 13 -3.93 32.95 -22.03
C ALA A 13 -4.31 33.07 -20.54
N LEU A 14 -3.33 33.07 -19.62
CA LEU A 14 -3.57 33.34 -18.21
C LEU A 14 -3.82 34.85 -17.98
N HIS A 15 -4.86 35.19 -17.23
CA HIS A 15 -5.16 36.55 -16.79
C HIS A 15 -3.90 37.19 -16.15
N PRO A 16 -3.56 38.47 -16.43
CA PRO A 16 -2.34 39.11 -15.92
C PRO A 16 -2.10 38.95 -14.41
N ALA A 17 -3.18 38.92 -13.61
CA ALA A 17 -3.13 38.68 -12.16
C ALA A 17 -2.65 37.26 -11.79
N ALA A 18 -3.00 36.24 -12.57
CA ALA A 18 -2.55 34.86 -12.36
C ALA A 18 -1.08 34.63 -12.73
N ARG A 19 -0.46 35.59 -13.44
CA ARG A 19 0.88 35.48 -13.99
C ARG A 19 1.99 35.92 -13.02
N GLN A 20 1.64 36.59 -11.93
CA GLN A 20 2.61 37.30 -11.07
C GLN A 20 2.38 37.08 -9.55
N MET A 21 1.37 36.30 -9.17
CA MET A 21 1.16 35.96 -7.77
C MET A 21 2.01 34.74 -7.41
N SER A 22 3.01 34.94 -6.56
CA SER A 22 3.68 33.85 -5.81
C SER A 22 2.63 32.83 -5.32
N SER A 23 2.94 31.54 -5.37
CA SER A 23 1.99 30.50 -4.95
C SER A 23 1.58 30.70 -3.48
N TYR A 24 0.43 30.17 -3.06
CA TYR A 24 0.03 30.27 -1.65
C TYR A 24 1.13 29.75 -0.72
N THR A 25 1.74 28.61 -1.06
CA THR A 25 2.86 28.01 -0.32
C THR A 25 4.04 28.97 -0.21
N GLU A 26 4.47 29.56 -1.33
CA GLU A 26 5.58 30.52 -1.36
C GLU A 26 5.28 31.79 -0.53
N ARG A 27 4.03 32.27 -0.55
CA ARG A 27 3.60 33.37 0.32
C ARG A 27 3.69 33.01 1.80
N MET A 28 3.26 31.80 2.16
CA MET A 28 3.27 31.33 3.55
C MET A 28 4.69 31.07 4.06
N GLU A 29 5.57 30.48 3.23
CA GLU A 29 6.99 30.29 3.57
C GLU A 29 7.67 31.62 3.91
N LYS A 30 7.40 32.69 3.14
CA LYS A 30 7.92 34.04 3.41
C LYS A 30 7.45 34.64 4.74
N THR A 31 6.34 34.17 5.30
CA THR A 31 5.85 34.69 6.59
C THR A 31 6.62 34.18 7.80
N GLY A 32 7.42 33.11 7.66
CA GLY A 32 8.09 32.45 8.79
C GLY A 32 7.14 31.81 9.81
N ARG A 33 5.85 31.68 9.48
CA ARG A 33 4.85 31.07 10.36
C ARG A 33 5.05 29.55 10.43
N PRO A 34 5.07 28.94 11.62
CA PRO A 34 5.17 27.49 11.74
C PRO A 34 3.88 26.81 11.30
N VAL A 35 4.00 25.57 10.82
CA VAL A 35 2.86 24.69 10.54
C VAL A 35 2.31 24.17 11.87
N SER A 36 0.99 24.19 12.04
CA SER A 36 0.37 23.65 13.26
C SER A 36 0.66 22.14 13.41
N PRO A 37 0.78 21.64 14.66
CA PRO A 37 0.90 20.20 14.89
C PRO A 37 -0.32 19.46 14.34
N HIS A 38 -0.11 18.26 13.80
CA HIS A 38 -1.13 17.49 13.08
C HIS A 38 -1.04 16.00 13.44
N VAL A 39 -0.23 15.21 12.72
CA VAL A 39 -0.12 13.74 12.92
C VAL A 39 0.16 13.35 14.38
N PHE A 40 0.99 14.13 15.07
CA PHE A 40 1.39 13.84 16.46
C PHE A 40 0.33 14.14 17.52
N ILE A 41 -0.68 14.95 17.20
CA ILE A 41 -1.74 15.34 18.15
C ILE A 41 -3.14 14.83 17.73
N TYR A 42 -3.25 14.22 16.56
CA TYR A 42 -4.52 13.78 16.01
C TYR A 42 -4.97 12.45 16.63
N ARG A 43 -6.23 12.39 17.09
CA ARG A 43 -6.84 11.14 17.56
C ARG A 43 -7.32 10.32 16.37
N PHE A 44 -6.56 9.31 15.99
CA PHE A 44 -6.88 8.49 14.83
C PHE A 44 -8.18 7.69 15.00
N PRO A 45 -9.19 7.89 14.14
CA PRO A 45 -10.33 6.99 14.06
C PRO A 45 -9.91 5.67 13.39
N THR A 46 -10.62 4.58 13.69
CA THR A 46 -10.33 3.24 13.12
C THR A 46 -10.26 3.24 11.59
N ILE A 47 -11.07 4.07 10.93
CA ILE A 47 -11.06 4.21 9.46
C ILE A 47 -9.74 4.79 8.93
N ALA A 48 -9.12 5.73 9.66
CA ALA A 48 -7.82 6.29 9.29
C ALA A 48 -6.71 5.25 9.47
N ILE A 49 -6.76 4.47 10.55
CA ILE A 49 -5.85 3.33 10.76
C ILE A 49 -6.01 2.32 9.63
N SER A 50 -7.24 1.99 9.25
CA SER A 50 -7.52 1.07 8.14
C SER A 50 -6.93 1.57 6.80
N SER A 51 -6.98 2.88 6.55
CA SER A 51 -6.35 3.52 5.38
C SER A 51 -4.82 3.46 5.43
N ILE A 52 -4.21 3.70 6.60
CA ILE A 52 -2.76 3.57 6.79
C ILE A 52 -2.33 2.12 6.54
N MET A 53 -3.05 1.15 7.09
CA MET A 53 -2.75 -0.28 6.89
C MET A 53 -2.84 -0.69 5.42
N MET A 54 -3.77 -0.12 4.64
CA MET A 54 -3.85 -0.33 3.19
C MET A 54 -2.59 0.15 2.47
N ARG A 55 -2.05 1.32 2.86
CA ARG A 55 -0.82 1.86 2.28
C ARG A 55 0.39 1.02 2.69
N ILE A 56 0.49 0.66 3.96
CA ILE A 56 1.59 -0.15 4.49
C ILE A 56 1.60 -1.53 3.80
N SER A 57 0.46 -2.19 3.67
CA SER A 57 0.41 -3.50 3.00
C SER A 57 0.85 -3.41 1.54
N GLY A 58 0.46 -2.35 0.81
CA GLY A 58 0.91 -2.12 -0.56
C GLY A 58 2.42 -1.91 -0.68
N VAL A 59 3.00 -1.11 0.23
CA VAL A 59 4.46 -0.89 0.28
C VAL A 59 5.20 -2.19 0.59
N VAL A 60 4.74 -2.93 1.61
CA VAL A 60 5.34 -4.22 2.01
C VAL A 60 5.31 -5.22 0.85
N LEU A 61 4.18 -5.34 0.14
CA LEU A 61 4.07 -6.23 -1.02
C LEU A 61 4.98 -5.79 -2.17
N THR A 62 5.07 -4.49 -2.43
CA THR A 62 5.93 -3.95 -3.50
C THR A 62 7.41 -4.22 -3.19
N VAL A 63 7.85 -3.92 -1.96
CA VAL A 63 9.22 -4.20 -1.52
C VAL A 63 9.52 -5.69 -1.52
N GLY A 64 8.59 -6.52 -1.02
CA GLY A 64 8.73 -7.97 -0.99
C GLY A 64 8.90 -8.57 -2.37
N THR A 65 7.96 -8.30 -3.29
CA THR A 65 8.01 -8.83 -4.66
C THR A 65 9.23 -8.32 -5.44
N THR A 66 9.61 -7.05 -5.27
CA THR A 66 10.82 -6.49 -5.88
C THR A 66 12.09 -7.13 -5.32
N GLY A 67 12.15 -7.35 -4.01
CA GLY A 67 13.29 -8.02 -3.37
C GLY A 67 13.45 -9.47 -3.83
N ILE A 68 12.34 -10.20 -3.98
CA ILE A 68 12.33 -11.55 -4.55
C ILE A 68 12.86 -11.53 -5.98
N ALA A 69 12.32 -10.65 -6.83
CA ALA A 69 12.76 -10.52 -8.22
C ALA A 69 14.25 -10.18 -8.31
N TYR A 70 14.72 -9.24 -7.48
CA TYR A 70 16.14 -8.86 -7.44
C TYR A 70 17.04 -10.02 -6.98
N SER A 71 16.62 -10.79 -5.96
CA SER A 71 17.36 -11.96 -5.52
C SER A 71 17.51 -13.01 -6.63
N ALA A 72 16.44 -13.26 -7.40
CA ALA A 72 16.44 -14.20 -8.50
C ALA A 72 17.32 -13.72 -9.66
N LEU A 73 17.37 -12.41 -9.92
CA LEU A 73 18.25 -11.82 -10.93
C LEU A 73 19.74 -11.93 -10.55
N LEU A 74 20.07 -11.82 -9.26
CA LEU A 74 21.47 -11.87 -8.81
C LEU A 74 21.98 -13.29 -8.55
N SER A 75 21.17 -14.13 -7.91
CA SER A 75 21.58 -15.45 -7.41
C SER A 75 21.04 -16.60 -8.26
N GLY A 76 20.16 -16.32 -9.22
CA GLY A 76 19.43 -17.31 -10.00
C GLY A 76 18.13 -17.74 -9.32
N SER A 77 17.14 -18.14 -10.13
CA SER A 77 15.80 -18.50 -9.64
C SER A 77 15.83 -19.67 -8.66
N GLN A 78 16.66 -20.69 -8.91
CA GLN A 78 16.78 -21.87 -8.07
C GLN A 78 17.26 -21.52 -6.65
N ALA A 79 18.34 -20.73 -6.54
CA ALA A 79 18.87 -20.33 -5.24
C ALA A 79 17.85 -19.51 -4.42
N THR A 80 17.09 -18.64 -5.08
CA THR A 80 16.00 -17.89 -4.44
C THR A 80 14.88 -18.82 -3.96
N THR A 81 14.45 -19.79 -4.77
CA THR A 81 13.40 -20.73 -4.35
C THR A 81 13.84 -21.67 -3.24
N ASP A 82 15.10 -22.07 -3.23
CA ASP A 82 15.67 -22.92 -2.17
C ASP A 82 15.70 -22.15 -0.85
N LEU A 83 16.18 -20.90 -0.86
CA LEU A 83 16.16 -20.03 0.33
C LEU A 83 14.74 -19.85 0.89
N MET A 84 13.74 -19.65 0.03
CA MET A 84 12.35 -19.53 0.48
C MET A 84 11.81 -20.83 1.07
N THR A 85 12.19 -21.97 0.48
CA THR A 85 11.82 -23.30 0.96
C THR A 85 12.42 -23.55 2.33
N ASP A 86 13.70 -23.23 2.53
CA ASP A 86 14.40 -23.34 3.81
C ASP A 86 13.74 -22.48 4.89
N ILE A 87 13.44 -21.22 4.57
CA ILE A 87 12.71 -20.32 5.49
C ILE A 87 11.34 -20.92 5.83
N GLY A 88 10.61 -21.40 4.81
CA GLY A 88 9.27 -21.96 4.97
C GLY A 88 9.21 -23.24 5.81
N ASN A 89 10.30 -24.02 5.82
CA ASN A 89 10.46 -25.27 6.57
C ASN A 89 11.13 -25.07 7.94
N SER A 90 11.68 -23.89 8.22
CA SER A 90 12.30 -23.56 9.50
C SER A 90 11.28 -23.42 10.64
N SER A 91 11.78 -23.32 11.88
CA SER A 91 10.95 -23.06 13.07
C SER A 91 10.16 -21.73 13.00
N VAL A 92 10.61 -20.78 12.17
CA VAL A 92 9.93 -19.50 11.93
C VAL A 92 9.04 -19.53 10.68
N GLY A 93 8.93 -20.66 9.98
CA GLY A 93 8.22 -20.79 8.72
C GLY A 93 6.74 -20.36 8.78
N ALA A 94 6.03 -20.71 9.85
CA ALA A 94 4.65 -20.27 10.05
C ALA A 94 4.52 -18.74 10.16
N VAL A 95 5.45 -18.09 10.86
CA VAL A 95 5.49 -16.63 11.00
C VAL A 95 5.85 -15.97 9.67
N ALA A 96 6.83 -16.51 8.94
CA ALA A 96 7.20 -16.02 7.61
C ALA A 96 6.04 -16.12 6.61
N LYS A 97 5.33 -17.26 6.58
CA LYS A 97 4.13 -17.45 5.76
C LYS A 97 3.04 -16.45 6.12
N PHE A 98 2.78 -16.24 7.42
CA PHE A 98 1.81 -15.23 7.88
C PHE A 98 2.21 -13.80 7.48
N ALA A 99 3.49 -13.45 7.61
CA ALA A 99 4.01 -12.13 7.27
C ALA A 99 3.87 -11.80 5.78
N VAL A 100 3.83 -12.80 4.90
CA VAL A 100 3.53 -12.63 3.48
C VAL A 100 2.01 -12.66 3.23
N ALA A 101 1.29 -13.59 3.84
CA ALA A 101 -0.15 -13.79 3.61
C ALA A 101 -1.00 -12.61 4.10
N TYR A 102 -0.72 -12.09 5.30
CA TYR A 102 -1.50 -11.02 5.91
C TYR A 102 -1.56 -9.72 5.09
N PRO A 103 -0.43 -9.11 4.69
CA PRO A 103 -0.50 -7.91 3.86
C PRO A 103 -1.16 -8.18 2.52
N LEU A 104 -0.96 -9.36 1.92
CA LEU A 104 -1.60 -9.74 0.65
C LEU A 104 -3.13 -9.76 0.77
N VAL A 105 -3.65 -10.50 1.75
CA VAL A 105 -5.09 -10.63 1.97
C VAL A 105 -5.72 -9.30 2.39
N TYR A 106 -5.07 -8.58 3.32
CA TYR A 106 -5.56 -7.28 3.77
C TYR A 106 -5.63 -6.27 2.61
N HIS A 107 -4.58 -6.22 1.76
CA HIS A 107 -4.57 -5.33 0.59
C HIS A 107 -5.67 -5.71 -0.39
N MET A 108 -5.90 -7.00 -0.64
CA MET A 108 -6.96 -7.48 -1.54
C MET A 108 -8.36 -7.11 -1.04
N PHE A 109 -8.69 -7.40 0.22
CA PHE A 109 -10.00 -7.05 0.78
C PHE A 109 -10.20 -5.55 0.92
N GLY A 110 -9.15 -4.82 1.29
CA GLY A 110 -9.17 -3.37 1.27
C GLY A 110 -9.43 -2.83 -0.14
N ALA A 111 -8.83 -3.41 -1.17
CA ALA A 111 -8.95 -2.95 -2.56
C ALA A 111 -10.36 -3.20 -3.06
N ALA A 112 -10.94 -4.35 -2.74
CA ALA A 112 -12.35 -4.63 -2.99
C ALA A 112 -13.28 -3.60 -2.33
N ARG A 113 -13.04 -3.25 -1.05
CA ARG A 113 -13.81 -2.19 -0.37
C ARG A 113 -13.68 -0.84 -1.07
N HIS A 114 -12.46 -0.43 -1.42
CA HIS A 114 -12.22 0.82 -2.14
C HIS A 114 -12.90 0.82 -3.51
N ALA A 115 -12.84 -0.29 -4.26
CA ALA A 115 -13.56 -0.43 -5.52
C ALA A 115 -15.08 -0.30 -5.33
N VAL A 116 -15.66 -0.91 -4.30
CA VAL A 116 -17.09 -0.74 -3.98
C VAL A 116 -17.42 0.73 -3.68
N TRP A 117 -16.60 1.39 -2.87
CA TRP A 117 -16.76 2.81 -2.54
C TRP A 117 -16.72 3.69 -3.79
N ASP A 118 -15.72 3.50 -4.65
CA ASP A 118 -15.49 4.31 -5.85
C ASP A 118 -16.56 4.07 -6.91
N LEU A 119 -17.00 2.82 -7.10
CA LEU A 119 -17.98 2.46 -8.14
C LEU A 119 -19.43 2.75 -7.73
N THR A 120 -19.76 2.69 -6.44
CA THR A 120 -21.16 2.73 -5.99
C THR A 120 -21.52 3.91 -5.11
N ALA A 121 -20.52 4.63 -4.58
CA ALA A 121 -20.72 5.68 -3.56
C ALA A 121 -21.49 5.19 -2.31
N LYS A 122 -21.48 3.88 -2.01
CA LYS A 122 -22.15 3.28 -0.84
C LYS A 122 -21.15 2.98 0.28
N GLY A 123 -21.64 2.87 1.52
CA GLY A 123 -20.81 2.46 2.66
C GLY A 123 -20.10 3.60 3.39
N PHE A 124 -20.53 4.84 3.20
CA PHE A 124 -19.92 6.05 3.75
C PHE A 124 -20.55 6.56 5.06
N THR A 125 -21.46 5.80 5.67
CA THR A 125 -21.88 6.13 7.04
C THR A 125 -20.78 5.75 8.02
N ASN A 126 -20.64 6.49 9.14
CA ASN A 126 -19.62 6.20 10.16
C ASN A 126 -19.69 4.74 10.65
N GLN A 127 -20.91 4.22 10.80
CA GLN A 127 -21.13 2.87 11.28
C GLN A 127 -20.66 1.81 10.25
N GLN A 128 -21.02 1.98 8.97
CA GLN A 128 -20.57 1.08 7.89
C GLN A 128 -19.05 1.12 7.68
N MET A 129 -18.45 2.32 7.75
CA MET A 129 -16.98 2.47 7.65
C MET A 129 -16.26 1.77 8.80
N LEU A 130 -16.82 1.85 10.01
CA LEU A 130 -16.29 1.14 11.18
C LEU A 130 -16.42 -0.38 11.03
N GLN A 131 -17.62 -0.87 10.69
CA GLN A 131 -17.88 -2.30 10.48
C GLN A 131 -17.00 -2.90 9.40
N SER A 132 -16.90 -2.25 8.24
CA SER A 132 -16.05 -2.72 7.13
C SER A 132 -14.56 -2.74 7.51
N SER A 133 -14.10 -1.80 8.34
CA SER A 133 -12.72 -1.78 8.82
C SER A 133 -12.42 -2.99 9.71
N TYR A 134 -13.31 -3.33 10.65
CA TYR A 134 -13.16 -4.53 11.48
C TYR A 134 -13.33 -5.82 10.68
N ALA A 135 -14.27 -5.85 9.72
CA ALA A 135 -14.49 -7.00 8.86
C ALA A 135 -13.24 -7.34 8.03
N ILE A 136 -12.61 -6.34 7.39
CA ILE A 136 -11.36 -6.54 6.64
C ILE A 136 -10.24 -7.02 7.57
N ALA A 137 -10.03 -6.36 8.71
CA ALA A 137 -8.97 -6.74 9.64
C ALA A 137 -9.15 -8.17 10.15
N GLY A 138 -10.36 -8.53 10.59
CA GLY A 138 -10.69 -9.86 11.10
C GLY A 138 -10.61 -10.95 10.03
N ALA A 139 -11.24 -10.73 8.87
CA ALA A 139 -11.20 -11.70 7.77
C ALA A 139 -9.78 -11.92 7.26
N SER A 140 -8.96 -10.87 7.20
CA SER A 140 -7.55 -10.97 6.80
C SER A 140 -6.74 -11.79 7.80
N THR A 141 -6.94 -11.57 9.10
CA THR A 141 -6.26 -12.34 10.15
C THR A 141 -6.62 -13.82 10.05
N VAL A 142 -7.91 -14.15 10.01
CA VAL A 142 -8.37 -15.54 9.97
C VAL A 142 -7.86 -16.26 8.72
N LEU A 143 -8.04 -15.65 7.54
CA LEU A 143 -7.61 -16.28 6.28
C LEU A 143 -6.09 -16.44 6.23
N SER A 144 -5.33 -15.45 6.70
CA SER A 144 -3.86 -15.51 6.66
C SER A 144 -3.30 -16.52 7.66
N LEU A 145 -3.93 -16.68 8.82
CA LEU A 145 -3.58 -17.76 9.75
C LEU A 145 -3.88 -19.12 9.13
N ALA A 146 -5.04 -19.29 8.49
CA ALA A 146 -5.39 -20.53 7.80
C ALA A 146 -4.37 -20.88 6.70
N ILE A 147 -3.96 -19.89 5.89
CA ILE A 147 -2.93 -20.06 4.87
C ILE A 147 -1.56 -20.41 5.51
N ALA A 148 -1.20 -19.75 6.61
CA ALA A 148 0.10 -19.95 7.25
C ALA A 148 0.25 -21.37 7.84
N VAL A 149 -0.83 -21.96 8.36
CA VAL A 149 -0.83 -23.33 8.90
C VAL A 149 -1.04 -24.40 7.85
N ALA A 150 -1.65 -24.06 6.71
CA ALA A 150 -1.83 -24.98 5.59
C ALA A 150 -0.49 -25.23 4.87
N SER A 151 0.20 -26.32 5.22
CA SER A 151 1.33 -26.81 4.44
C SER A 151 0.82 -27.74 3.33
N LEU A 152 1.12 -27.42 2.07
CA LEU A 152 0.84 -28.32 0.96
C LEU A 152 1.76 -29.55 1.05
N PRO A 153 1.26 -30.75 0.71
CA PRO A 153 2.12 -31.92 0.61
C PRO A 153 3.22 -31.69 -0.44
N PRO A 154 4.44 -32.24 -0.23
CA PRO A 154 5.54 -32.10 -1.19
C PRO A 154 5.13 -32.65 -2.57
N SER A 155 5.58 -31.96 -3.62
CA SER A 155 5.21 -32.32 -4.99
C SER A 155 5.85 -33.66 -5.41
N LYS A 156 5.16 -34.44 -6.25
CA LYS A 156 5.61 -35.80 -6.62
C LYS A 156 6.95 -35.85 -7.37
N SER A 157 7.45 -34.74 -7.92
CA SER A 157 8.71 -34.68 -8.67
C SER A 157 9.97 -34.68 -7.79
N GLU A 158 9.81 -34.52 -6.48
CA GLU A 158 10.92 -34.45 -5.50
C GLU A 158 11.29 -35.83 -4.92
N LYS A 159 10.56 -36.89 -5.31
CA LYS A 159 10.91 -38.29 -5.02
C LYS A 159 11.83 -38.82 -6.12
N LYS A 160 13.09 -38.40 -6.15
CA LYS A 160 14.14 -39.08 -6.91
C LYS A 160 15.47 -38.98 -6.19
#